data_AF-A0A2N0QM62-F1
#
_entry.id   AF-A0A2N0QM62-F1
#
_cell.length_a   1.000
_cell.length_b   1.000
_cell.length_c   1.000
_cell.angle_alpha   90.00
_cell.angle_beta   90.00
_cell.angle_gamma   90.00
#
_symmetry.space_group_name_H-M   'P 1'
#
loop_
_entity.id
_entity.type
_entity.pdbx_description
1 polymer ?
#
loop_
_entity_poly.entity_id
_entity_poly.type
_entity_poly.pdbx_seq_one_letter_code
_entity_poly.pdbx_strand_id
1 'polypeptide(L)'
;MALLAFALKDTENLKTPILIKEAVDSELKIKELQVQLEQSNDPLTKAKLLKEAQLLTLGVKGEASVLFELQNSFLPLHIIHDLRIEHGEHKAQLDFVVLTRKFIIVIEYFKRDFTVQFDKSNDKQLF
;
A
#
# COMPACT_ATOMS: atom_id res chain seq x y z
N MET A 1 2.56 8.09 -35.94
CA MET A 1 3.82 8.68 -35.45
C MET A 1 3.64 10.03 -34.75
N ALA A 2 2.83 10.97 -35.25
CA ALA A 2 2.65 12.29 -34.59
C ALA A 2 1.90 12.26 -33.24
N LEU A 3 0.93 11.36 -33.05
CA LEU A 3 0.13 11.27 -31.81
C LEU A 3 0.97 10.79 -30.61
N LEU A 4 1.93 9.89 -30.85
CA LEU A 4 2.82 9.34 -29.82
C LEU A 4 3.79 10.40 -29.30
N ALA A 5 4.25 11.30 -30.18
CA ALA A 5 5.15 12.40 -29.82
C ALA A 5 4.46 13.46 -28.93
N PHE A 6 3.13 13.61 -29.03
CA PHE A 6 2.37 14.50 -28.15
C PHE A 6 2.17 13.89 -26.76
N ALA A 7 1.89 12.58 -26.68
CA ALA A 7 1.76 11.86 -25.41
C ALA A 7 3.07 11.80 -24.60
N LEU A 8 4.22 11.98 -25.25
CA LEU A 8 5.55 11.98 -24.63
C LEU A 8 6.13 13.37 -24.40
N LYS A 9 5.36 14.44 -24.63
CA LYS A 9 5.85 15.80 -24.37
C LYS A 9 5.83 16.04 -22.86
N ASP A 10 7.00 15.92 -22.24
CA ASP A 10 7.19 16.16 -20.80
C ASP A 10 6.90 17.65 -20.48
N THR A 11 5.68 17.92 -20.04
CA THR A 11 5.23 19.24 -19.57
C THR A 11 5.23 19.34 -18.05
N GLU A 12 5.59 18.27 -17.33
CA GLU A 12 5.61 18.30 -15.88
C GLU A 12 6.76 19.17 -15.38
N ASN A 13 6.46 20.06 -14.43
CA ASN A 13 7.45 20.88 -13.74
C ASN A 13 7.51 20.53 -12.25
N LEU A 14 7.14 19.29 -11.91
CA LEU A 14 7.18 18.80 -10.56
C LEU A 14 8.63 18.85 -10.03
N LYS A 15 8.80 19.41 -8.83
CA LYS A 15 10.10 19.52 -8.14
C LYS A 15 10.10 18.90 -6.74
N THR A 16 8.92 18.64 -6.19
CA THR A 16 8.73 18.10 -4.84
C THR A 16 7.74 16.94 -4.89
N PRO A 17 7.71 16.10 -3.86
CA PRO A 17 6.71 15.05 -3.78
C PRO A 17 5.29 15.64 -3.67
N ILE A 18 4.32 15.00 -4.31
CA ILE A 18 2.88 15.27 -4.15
C ILE A 18 2.20 13.95 -3.79
N LEU A 19 1.50 13.94 -2.66
CA LEU A 19 0.58 12.88 -2.30
C LEU A 19 -0.72 13.05 -3.09
N ILE A 20 -1.02 12.08 -3.95
CA ILE A 20 -2.23 12.06 -4.79
C ILE A 20 -3.40 11.41 -4.05
N LYS A 21 -3.11 10.36 -3.28
CA LYS A 21 -4.08 9.62 -2.47
C LYS A 21 -3.42 9.14 -1.20
N GLU A 22 -4.10 9.33 -0.07
CA GLU A 22 -3.75 8.79 1.24
C GLU A 22 -4.55 7.50 1.53
N ALA A 23 -4.02 6.62 2.38
CA ALA A 23 -4.79 5.51 2.92
C ALA A 23 -5.81 6.00 3.94
N VAL A 24 -7.06 5.54 3.83
CA VAL A 24 -8.17 5.98 4.70
C VAL A 24 -8.77 4.82 5.51
N ASP A 25 -8.56 3.58 5.05
CA ASP A 25 -9.35 2.43 5.51
C ASP A 25 -8.70 1.69 6.69
N SER A 26 -7.37 1.73 6.81
CA SER A 26 -6.65 0.93 7.80
C SER A 26 -6.94 1.34 9.25
N GLU A 27 -7.15 2.64 9.52
CA GLU A 27 -7.54 3.11 10.85
C GLU A 27 -8.97 2.72 11.24
N LEU A 28 -9.89 2.73 10.28
CA LEU A 28 -11.27 2.28 10.48
C LEU A 28 -11.29 0.79 10.84
N LYS A 29 -10.51 -0.01 10.13
CA LYS A 29 -10.36 -1.44 10.37
C LYS A 29 -9.81 -1.75 11.78
N ILE A 30 -8.81 -0.98 12.24
CA ILE A 30 -8.28 -1.13 13.61
C ILE A 30 -9.38 -0.85 14.65
N LYS A 31 -10.19 0.20 14.46
CA LYS A 31 -11.31 0.53 15.36
C LYS A 31 -12.37 -0.58 15.37
N GLU A 32 -12.72 -1.13 14.21
CA GLU A 32 -13.65 -2.25 14.10
C GLU A 32 -13.16 -3.49 14.88
N LEU A 33 -11.87 -3.84 14.75
CA LEU A 33 -11.27 -4.95 15.49
C LEU A 33 -11.29 -4.73 17.01
N GLN A 34 -11.07 -3.49 17.46
CA GLN A 34 -11.16 -3.14 18.88
C GLN A 34 -12.59 -3.33 19.42
N VAL A 35 -13.60 -2.88 18.68
CA VAL A 35 -15.01 -3.07 19.04
C VAL A 35 -15.36 -4.56 19.12
N GLN A 36 -14.92 -5.36 18.15
CA GLN A 36 -15.15 -6.82 18.15
C GLN A 36 -14.45 -7.51 19.33
N LEU A 37 -13.26 -7.05 19.71
CA LEU A 37 -12.51 -7.58 20.85
C LEU A 37 -13.25 -7.34 22.17
N GLU A 38 -13.86 -6.16 22.33
CA GLU A 38 -14.67 -5.80 23.51
C GLU A 38 -15.95 -6.63 23.60
N GLN A 39 -16.60 -6.91 22.47
CA GLN A 39 -17.85 -7.65 22.39
C GLN A 39 -17.69 -9.18 22.52
N SER A 40 -16.49 -9.70 22.25
CA SER A 40 -16.24 -11.15 22.31
C SER A 40 -16.13 -11.65 23.76
N ASN A 41 -16.69 -12.83 24.05
CA ASN A 41 -16.55 -13.50 25.34
C ASN A 41 -15.66 -14.75 25.29
N ASP A 42 -15.26 -15.18 24.09
CA ASP A 42 -14.42 -16.36 23.89
C ASP A 42 -12.92 -15.99 23.98
N PRO A 43 -12.14 -16.56 24.92
CA PRO A 43 -10.72 -16.27 25.07
C PRO A 43 -9.89 -16.54 23.81
N LEU A 44 -10.22 -17.58 23.04
CA LEU A 44 -9.49 -17.93 21.83
C LEU A 44 -9.71 -16.89 20.73
N THR A 45 -10.95 -16.46 20.53
CA THR A 45 -11.34 -15.39 19.62
C THR A 45 -10.69 -14.07 20.01
N LYS A 46 -10.69 -13.72 21.30
CA LYS A 46 -10.00 -12.52 21.80
C LYS A 46 -8.51 -12.52 21.48
N ALA A 47 -7.82 -13.64 21.72
CA ALA A 47 -6.40 -13.76 21.40
C ALA A 47 -6.11 -13.56 19.90
N LYS A 48 -6.98 -14.09 19.02
CA LYS A 48 -6.86 -13.90 17.57
C LYS A 48 -7.08 -12.45 17.15
N LEU A 49 -8.17 -11.83 17.60
CA LEU A 49 -8.48 -10.42 17.30
C LEU A 49 -7.40 -9.47 17.81
N LEU A 50 -6.87 -9.71 19.01
CA LEU A 50 -5.78 -8.92 19.57
C LEU A 50 -4.53 -9.01 18.69
N LYS A 51 -4.16 -10.23 18.28
CA LYS A 51 -3.00 -10.44 17.40
C LYS A 51 -3.19 -9.76 16.04
N GLU A 52 -4.39 -9.85 15.47
CA GLU A 52 -4.72 -9.19 14.20
C GLU A 52 -4.62 -7.66 14.32
N ALA A 53 -5.23 -7.07 15.35
CA ALA A 53 -5.15 -5.64 15.60
C ALA A 53 -3.70 -5.17 15.81
N GLN A 54 -2.88 -5.95 16.53
CA GLN A 54 -1.45 -5.66 16.72
C GLN A 54 -0.68 -5.68 15.40
N LEU A 55 -0.87 -6.71 14.57
CA LEU A 55 -0.21 -6.83 13.27
C LEU A 55 -0.63 -5.68 12.33
N LEU A 56 -1.92 -5.37 12.26
CA LEU A 56 -2.43 -4.28 11.43
C LEU A 56 -1.88 -2.93 11.91
N THR A 57 -1.87 -2.68 13.22
CA THR A 57 -1.29 -1.46 13.80
C THR A 57 0.20 -1.34 13.48
N LEU A 58 0.95 -2.43 13.49
CA LEU A 58 2.36 -2.44 13.11
C LEU A 58 2.57 -2.14 11.62
N GLY A 59 1.71 -2.69 10.74
CA GLY A 59 1.69 -2.39 9.31
C GLY A 59 1.48 -0.90 9.05
N VAL A 60 0.38 -0.35 9.58
CA VAL A 60 0.01 1.07 9.45
C VAL A 60 1.13 2.01 9.92
N LYS A 61 1.75 1.71 11.07
CA LYS A 61 2.89 2.51 11.56
C LYS A 61 4.10 2.44 10.63
N GLY A 62 4.33 1.28 10.03
CA GLY A 62 5.41 1.08 9.08
C GLY A 62 5.19 1.84 7.79
N GLU A 63 4.02 1.71 7.20
CA GLU A 63 3.61 2.47 6.02
C GLU A 63 3.65 3.98 6.27
N ALA A 64 3.19 4.45 7.44
CA ALA A 64 3.28 5.86 7.81
C ALA A 64 4.75 6.36 7.82
N SER A 65 5.69 5.51 8.25
CA SER A 65 7.12 5.84 8.18
C SER A 65 7.60 5.95 6.72
N VAL A 66 7.17 5.03 5.83
CA VAL A 66 7.53 5.07 4.41
C VAL A 66 6.97 6.33 3.75
N LEU A 67 5.69 6.65 4.01
CA LEU A 67 5.03 7.84 3.46
C LEU A 67 5.75 9.13 3.90
N PHE A 68 6.14 9.21 5.18
CA PHE A 68 6.91 10.35 5.69
C PHE A 68 8.22 10.56 4.92
N GLU A 69 8.99 9.49 4.69
CA GLU A 69 10.24 9.58 3.92
C GLU A 69 9.98 9.98 2.46
N LEU A 70 8.94 9.41 1.83
CA LEU A 70 8.58 9.76 0.45
C LEU A 70 8.23 11.24 0.30
N GLN A 71 7.42 11.79 1.23
CA GLN A 71 7.01 13.19 1.23
C GLN A 71 8.18 14.16 1.50
N ASN A 72 9.21 13.71 2.22
CA ASN A 72 10.40 14.51 2.56
C ASN A 72 11.62 14.23 1.67
N SER A 73 11.47 13.44 0.61
CA SER A 73 12.58 13.03 -0.26
C SER A 73 13.16 14.14 -1.15
N PHE A 74 12.50 15.30 -1.26
CA PHE A 74 12.83 16.37 -2.22
C PHE A 74 12.89 15.90 -3.68
N LEU A 75 12.30 14.74 -4.00
CA LEU A 75 12.23 14.18 -5.35
C LEU A 75 10.89 14.57 -6.02
N PRO A 76 10.85 14.68 -7.36
CA PRO A 76 9.60 14.94 -8.08
C PRO A 76 8.78 13.64 -8.20
N LEU A 77 8.02 13.33 -7.15
CA LEU A 77 7.25 12.09 -7.01
C LEU A 77 5.75 12.37 -6.96
N HIS A 78 4.95 11.58 -7.67
CA HIS A 78 3.54 11.42 -7.32
C HIS A 78 3.39 10.15 -6.50
N ILE A 79 2.76 10.26 -5.33
CA ILE A 79 2.61 9.14 -4.39
C ILE A 79 1.15 8.77 -4.32
N ILE A 80 0.85 7.49 -4.57
CA ILE A 80 -0.48 6.90 -4.37
C ILE A 80 -0.33 5.85 -3.27
N HIS A 81 -0.98 6.07 -2.14
CA HIS A 81 -0.99 5.16 -0.99
C HIS A 81 -2.27 4.32 -1.00
N ASP A 82 -2.15 3.02 -0.72
CA ASP A 82 -3.24 2.05 -0.62
C ASP A 82 -4.06 1.97 -1.91
N LEU A 83 -3.39 1.62 -3.02
CA LEU A 83 -4.02 1.49 -4.34
C LEU A 83 -4.61 0.10 -4.51
N ARG A 84 -5.93 0.03 -4.66
CA ARG A 84 -6.64 -1.20 -5.03
C ARG A 84 -6.85 -1.25 -6.54
N ILE A 85 -6.37 -2.33 -7.16
CA ILE A 85 -6.55 -2.61 -8.58
C ILE A 85 -7.33 -3.90 -8.78
N GLU A 86 -8.21 -3.90 -9.78
CA GLU A 86 -9.02 -5.06 -10.15
C GLU A 86 -8.86 -5.36 -11.65
N HIS A 87 -8.66 -6.64 -11.97
CA HIS A 87 -8.59 -7.12 -13.35
C HIS A 87 -9.29 -8.48 -13.47
N GLY A 88 -10.54 -8.46 -13.97
CA GLY A 88 -11.41 -9.63 -13.94
C GLY A 88 -11.67 -10.05 -12.48
N GLU A 89 -11.38 -11.30 -12.16
CA GLU A 89 -11.51 -11.85 -10.81
C GLU A 89 -10.30 -11.56 -9.90
N HIS A 90 -9.25 -10.94 -10.44
CA HIS A 90 -8.02 -10.66 -9.70
C HIS A 90 -8.11 -9.31 -9.01
N LYS A 91 -7.81 -9.28 -7.72
CA LYS A 91 -7.73 -8.08 -6.90
C LYS A 91 -6.37 -8.01 -6.25
N ALA A 92 -5.75 -6.84 -6.29
CA ALA A 92 -4.51 -6.58 -5.57
C ALA A 92 -4.59 -5.23 -4.86
N GLN A 93 -3.96 -5.17 -3.70
CA GLN A 93 -3.75 -3.94 -2.95
C GLN A 93 -2.24 -3.70 -2.96
N LEU A 94 -1.84 -2.50 -3.37
CA LEU A 94 -0.45 -2.06 -3.39
C LEU A 94 -0.28 -0.99 -2.32
N ASP A 95 0.70 -1.17 -1.44
CA ASP A 95 0.93 -0.20 -0.36
C ASP A 95 1.28 1.16 -0.95
N PHE A 96 2.27 1.23 -1.84
CA PHE A 96 2.60 2.48 -2.54
C PHE A 96 2.87 2.27 -4.02
N VAL A 97 2.25 3.12 -4.83
CA VAL A 97 2.65 3.35 -6.22
C VAL A 97 3.22 4.75 -6.33
N VAL A 98 4.52 4.83 -6.64
CA VAL A 98 5.24 6.09 -6.83
C VAL A 98 5.51 6.29 -8.31
N LEU A 99 4.93 7.34 -8.87
CA LEU A 99 5.13 7.71 -10.26
C LEU A 99 6.22 8.76 -10.35
N THR A 100 7.21 8.48 -11.18
CA THR A 100 8.19 9.46 -11.64
C THR A 100 8.02 9.67 -13.14
N ARG A 101 8.71 10.67 -13.70
CA ARG A 101 8.68 10.92 -15.14
C ARG A 101 9.18 9.76 -16.01
N LYS A 102 10.03 8.90 -15.46
CA LYS A 102 10.74 7.87 -16.24
C LYS A 102 10.31 6.45 -15.90
N PHE A 103 9.82 6.22 -14.68
CA PHE A 103 9.50 4.89 -14.19
C PHE A 103 8.48 4.96 -13.06
N ILE A 104 7.83 3.82 -12.86
CA ILE A 104 6.91 3.55 -11.76
C ILE A 104 7.65 2.68 -10.74
N ILE A 105 7.54 3.02 -9.46
CA ILE A 105 8.02 2.20 -8.36
C ILE A 105 6.80 1.68 -7.62
N VAL A 106 6.78 0.37 -7.35
CA VAL A 106 5.86 -0.23 -6.38
C VAL A 106 6.67 -0.53 -5.13
N ILE A 107 6.21 -0.03 -3.98
CA ILE A 107 6.85 -0.26 -2.69
C ILE A 107 5.86 -0.99 -1.81
N GLU A 108 6.27 -2.15 -1.31
CA GLU A 108 5.52 -2.98 -0.36
C GLU A 108 6.20 -2.91 1.01
N TYR A 109 5.41 -2.68 2.06
CA TYR A 109 5.87 -2.71 3.43
C TYR A 109 5.53 -4.05 4.08
N PHE A 110 6.56 -4.78 4.52
CA PHE A 110 6.39 -5.98 5.32
C PHE A 110 7.24 -5.95 6.57
N LYS A 111 6.62 -6.25 7.72
CA LYS A 111 7.31 -6.41 9.01
C LYS A 111 7.30 -7.87 9.46
N ARG A 112 8.03 -8.73 8.74
CA ARG A 112 8.35 -10.12 9.12
C ARG A 112 9.70 -10.51 8.54
N ASP A 113 10.31 -11.56 9.10
CA ASP A 113 11.33 -12.32 8.38
C ASP A 113 10.60 -13.11 7.28
N PHE A 114 10.50 -12.55 6.08
CA PHE A 114 9.91 -13.22 4.92
C PHE A 114 11.02 -13.60 3.92
N THR A 115 10.87 -14.77 3.32
CA THR A 115 11.62 -15.12 2.11
C THR A 115 10.75 -14.74 0.92
N VAL A 116 11.19 -13.78 0.11
CA VAL A 116 10.53 -13.47 -1.16
C VAL A 116 10.81 -14.61 -2.13
N GLN A 117 9.76 -15.25 -2.62
CA GLN A 117 9.84 -16.16 -3.75
C GLN A 117 9.08 -15.54 -4.91
N PHE A 118 9.77 -15.33 -6.03
CA PHE A 118 9.13 -14.91 -7.27
C PHE A 118 8.70 -16.17 -8.01
N ASP A 119 7.42 -16.51 -7.94
CA ASP A 119 6.88 -17.54 -8.83
C ASP A 119 6.65 -16.94 -10.21
N LYS A 120 7.13 -17.65 -11.23
CA LYS A 120 6.96 -17.29 -12.65
C LYS A 120 5.73 -17.97 -13.24
N SER A 121 5.07 -18.84 -12.47
CA SER A 121 3.83 -19.49 -12.85
C SER A 121 2.67 -18.51 -12.74
N ASN A 122 1.80 -18.50 -13.75
CA ASN A 122 0.48 -17.88 -13.68
C ASN A 122 -0.51 -18.73 -12.84
N ASP A 123 0.00 -19.71 -12.08
CA ASP A 123 -0.84 -20.57 -11.29
C ASP A 123 -1.23 -19.84 -10.01
N LYS A 124 -2.53 -19.55 -9.96
CA LYS A 124 -3.24 -19.02 -8.82
C LYS A 124 -2.83 -19.75 -7.55
N GLN A 125 -1.95 -19.15 -6.77
CA GLN A 125 -1.92 -19.28 -5.34
C GLN A 125 -1.14 -18.10 -4.74
N LEU A 126 -1.50 -17.75 -3.50
CA LEU A 126 -0.88 -16.80 -2.58
C LEU A 126 -1.43 -15.36 -2.76
N PHE A 127 -2.20 -14.79 -1.83
CA PHE A 127 -2.29 -14.98 -0.36
C PHE A 127 -3.75 -15.04 0.13
#